data_AF-A0A7S1SHA5-F1
#
_entry.id   AF-A0A7S1SHA5-F1
#
_cell.length_a   1.000
_cell.length_b   1.000
_cell.length_c   1.000
_cell.angle_alpha   90.00
_cell.angle_beta   90.00
_cell.angle_gamma   90.00
#
_symmetry.space_group_name_H-M   'P 1'
#
loop_
_entity.id
_entity.type
_entity.pdbx_description
1 polymer ?
#
loop_
_entity_poly.entity_id
_entity_poly.type
_entity_poly.pdbx_seq_one_letter_code
_entity_poly.pdbx_strand_id
1 'polypeptide(L)'
;ENSVLTASMLMLTSSASSAPRSPFLEYLPAQCAAVAPVAPVSLSLNFICYIGLSVALENGVEGYLLPGVLRQLNSCAKLLMQQSYIHQLKVYQFRLAEHPFKIATVYNVAKGGDETAAGAEKVDADNVAKRRLLHEVLGLPRDRPLLRVANAWRAPSALEVETTSARLSNVHVGLPASGVNGKVTLLSGDYDYFHYMQDRFDDSGWGCAYRSLQTLMSWFRKQHYSNKPVLSHREIQQMLVDMGDKPAKFVGSREWIGAIELSYILDTHMGITSKLITVSAGAEMPSKAREIARHFETQGTPIMIGGGVLAYTLLGIDYNEATGDCAFLILDPHYTGGEDLSRIHAGTWVCWKRISDRAAAGGELFVRDAFYNLLCPQRPNAI
;
A
#
# COMPACT_ATOMS: atom_id res chain seq x y z
N GLU A 1 -5.69 -24.50 3.86
CA GLU A 1 -5.95 -23.41 4.83
C GLU A 1 -4.77 -23.32 5.78
N ASN A 2 -4.24 -22.12 6.04
CA ASN A 2 -3.14 -21.94 6.99
C ASN A 2 -3.73 -21.54 8.35
N SER A 3 -3.53 -22.37 9.37
CA SER A 3 -3.97 -22.08 10.74
C SER A 3 -2.93 -21.23 11.47
N VAL A 4 -3.37 -20.15 12.13
CA VAL A 4 -2.50 -19.30 12.97
C VAL A 4 -2.76 -19.64 14.44
N LEU A 5 -1.73 -20.08 15.16
CA LEU A 5 -1.76 -20.27 16.60
C LEU A 5 -0.97 -19.15 17.27
N THR A 6 -1.64 -18.39 18.13
CA THR A 6 -1.00 -17.33 18.93
C THR A 6 -0.64 -17.89 20.29
N ALA A 7 0.65 -17.87 20.65
CA ALA A 7 1.12 -18.27 21.97
C ALA A 7 1.72 -17.05 22.69
N SER A 8 1.33 -16.87 23.95
CA SER A 8 1.95 -15.87 24.84
C SER A 8 2.97 -16.57 25.73
N MET A 9 4.22 -16.11 25.72
CA MET A 9 5.21 -16.60 26.67
C MET A 9 4.99 -15.95 28.03
N LEU A 10 4.73 -16.79 29.03
CA LEU A 10 4.65 -16.40 30.42
C LEU A 10 5.88 -16.95 31.13
N MET A 11 6.54 -16.13 31.95
CA MET A 11 7.54 -16.62 32.89
C MET A 11 6.83 -17.45 33.97
N LEU A 12 7.45 -18.54 34.41
CA LEU A 12 6.98 -19.27 35.59
C LEU A 12 7.05 -18.33 36.81
N THR A 13 5.94 -17.69 37.15
CA THR A 13 5.82 -16.96 38.41
C THR A 13 5.68 -17.99 39.51
N SER A 14 6.66 -18.08 40.40
CA SER A 14 6.41 -18.59 41.74
C SER A 14 5.26 -17.77 42.32
N SER A 15 4.14 -18.43 42.55
CA SER A 15 2.88 -17.90 43.05
C SER A 15 3.03 -16.85 44.17
N ALA A 16 2.68 -15.59 43.87
CA ALA A 16 2.19 -14.64 44.86
C ALA A 16 1.21 -13.66 44.19
N SER A 17 0.05 -13.49 44.83
CA SER A 17 -1.19 -12.85 44.38
C SER A 17 -1.15 -11.33 44.13
N SER A 18 -0.09 -10.80 43.53
CA SER A 18 0.01 -9.36 43.23
C SER A 18 0.07 -9.08 41.72
N ALA A 19 -0.49 -7.94 41.32
CA ALA A 19 -0.54 -7.48 39.93
C ALA A 19 0.87 -7.45 39.29
N PRO A 20 0.99 -7.78 37.99
CA PRO A 20 2.27 -8.03 37.34
C PRO A 20 3.16 -6.79 37.37
N ARG A 21 4.35 -6.91 37.96
CA ARG A 21 5.48 -5.99 37.77
C ARG A 21 6.47 -6.66 36.81
N SER A 22 6.94 -5.91 35.82
CA SER A 22 8.00 -6.37 34.90
C SER A 22 9.25 -6.80 35.68
N PRO A 23 10.00 -7.82 35.21
CA PRO A 23 11.24 -8.22 35.87
C PRO A 23 12.25 -7.06 35.88
N PHE A 24 12.84 -6.76 37.04
CA PHE A 24 14.00 -5.90 37.16
C PHE A 24 15.06 -6.63 37.99
N LEU A 25 16.33 -6.50 37.57
CA LEU A 25 17.48 -6.97 38.32
C LEU A 25 18.07 -5.74 39.01
N GLU A 26 17.95 -5.64 40.33
CA GLU A 26 18.53 -4.53 41.10
C GLU A 26 19.89 -4.97 41.65
N TYR A 27 20.95 -4.39 41.09
CA TYR A 27 22.32 -4.58 41.57
C TYR A 27 22.67 -3.41 42.50
N LEU A 28 22.85 -3.70 43.79
CA LEU A 28 23.31 -2.74 44.80
C LEU A 28 24.81 -2.98 45.05
N PRO A 29 25.73 -2.23 44.43
CA PRO A 29 27.15 -2.35 44.73
C PRO A 29 27.42 -1.84 46.16
N ALA A 30 28.29 -2.56 46.87
CA ALA A 30 28.90 -2.03 48.09
C ALA A 30 29.62 -0.72 47.75
N GLN A 31 29.31 0.34 48.49
CA GLN A 31 29.71 1.73 48.30
C GLN A 31 31.08 1.89 47.61
N CYS A 32 31.07 2.20 46.32
CA CYS A 32 32.22 2.76 45.63
C CYS A 32 31.76 3.74 44.56
N ALA A 33 32.48 4.85 44.45
CA ALA A 33 32.12 6.04 43.71
C ALA A 33 31.84 5.78 42.21
N ALA A 34 30.84 6.47 41.68
CA ALA A 34 30.39 6.50 40.29
C ALA A 34 29.83 5.16 39.75
N VAL A 35 28.62 4.80 40.19
CA VAL A 35 27.82 3.76 39.53
C VAL A 35 27.46 4.26 38.12
N ALA A 36 27.97 3.59 37.08
CA ALA A 36 27.55 3.85 35.72
C ALA A 36 26.01 3.71 35.63
N PRO A 37 25.30 4.64 34.99
CA PRO A 37 23.84 4.60 34.96
C PRO A 37 23.36 3.30 34.30
N VAL A 38 22.68 2.45 35.07
CA VAL A 38 22.02 1.24 34.56
C VAL A 38 20.70 1.66 33.93
N ALA A 39 20.55 1.40 32.62
CA ALA A 39 19.32 1.69 31.90
C ALA A 39 18.58 0.37 31.57
N PRO A 40 17.30 0.22 31.97
CA PRO A 40 16.52 -0.95 31.59
C PRO A 40 16.24 -0.95 30.08
N VAL A 41 16.38 -2.13 29.45
CA VAL A 41 16.02 -2.37 28.04
C VAL A 41 14.82 -3.28 28.00
N SER A 42 13.72 -2.82 27.41
CA SER A 42 12.57 -3.67 27.12
C SER A 42 12.71 -4.26 25.71
N LEU A 43 12.63 -5.59 25.61
CA LEU A 43 12.65 -6.32 24.34
C LEU A 43 11.27 -6.89 24.07
N SER A 44 10.65 -6.44 22.98
CA SER A 44 9.42 -7.04 22.47
C SER A 44 9.77 -8.08 21.40
N LEU A 45 9.58 -9.35 21.74
CA LEU A 45 9.78 -10.47 20.82
C LEU A 45 8.48 -10.72 20.04
N ASN A 46 8.59 -10.90 18.74
CA ASN A 46 7.51 -11.28 17.85
C ASN A 46 8.11 -12.14 16.74
N PHE A 47 7.94 -13.46 16.81
CA PHE A 47 8.48 -14.41 15.84
C PHE A 47 7.38 -15.34 15.34
N ILE A 48 7.60 -15.88 14.15
CA ILE A 48 6.70 -16.83 13.50
C ILE A 48 7.49 -18.09 13.22
N CYS A 49 6.95 -19.23 13.65
CA CYS A 49 7.50 -20.54 13.34
C CYS A 49 6.54 -21.29 12.41
N TYR A 50 7.10 -21.92 11.39
CA TYR A 50 6.37 -22.77 10.46
C TYR A 50 6.61 -24.23 10.87
N ILE A 51 5.53 -24.94 11.20
CA ILE A 51 5.57 -26.32 11.68
C ILE A 51 4.79 -27.18 10.67
N GLY A 52 5.38 -28.29 10.24
CA GLY A 52 4.71 -29.22 9.34
C GLY A 52 3.53 -29.92 10.00
N LEU A 53 2.46 -30.18 9.25
CA LEU A 53 1.23 -30.80 9.77
C LEU A 53 1.45 -32.20 10.37
N SER A 54 2.52 -32.89 9.98
CA SER A 54 2.90 -34.21 10.50
C SER A 54 3.65 -34.16 11.83
N VAL A 55 4.01 -32.97 12.33
CA VAL A 55 4.78 -32.83 13.57
C VAL A 55 3.83 -32.81 14.77
N ALA A 56 4.04 -33.72 15.71
CA ALA A 56 3.31 -33.72 16.98
C ALA A 56 3.58 -32.42 17.76
N LEU A 57 2.54 -31.86 18.40
CA LEU A 57 2.61 -30.56 19.07
C LEU A 57 3.70 -30.49 20.16
N GLU A 58 3.91 -31.59 20.88
CA GLU A 58 4.97 -31.76 21.88
C GLU A 58 6.38 -31.50 21.30
N ASN A 59 6.64 -32.02 20.10
CA ASN A 59 7.89 -31.79 19.37
C ASN A 59 7.94 -30.39 18.73
N GLY A 60 6.79 -29.73 18.59
CA GLY A 60 6.67 -28.36 18.11
C GLY A 60 7.31 -27.33 19.05
N VAL A 61 7.18 -27.54 20.37
CA VAL A 61 7.70 -26.59 21.37
C VAL A 61 9.23 -26.60 21.41
N GLU A 62 9.82 -27.77 21.64
CA GLU A 62 11.27 -27.92 21.74
C GLU A 62 11.96 -27.77 20.37
N GLY A 63 11.37 -28.31 19.31
CA GLY A 63 11.99 -28.33 17.98
C GLY A 63 11.89 -26.99 17.24
N TYR A 64 10.85 -26.19 17.48
CA TYR A 64 10.55 -25.01 16.66
C TYR A 64 10.37 -23.74 17.47
N LEU A 65 9.56 -23.75 18.54
CA LEU A 65 9.25 -22.53 19.30
C LEU A 65 10.47 -22.03 20.09
N LEU A 66 11.08 -22.87 20.93
CA LEU A 66 12.22 -22.46 21.76
C LEU A 66 13.42 -22.00 20.91
N PRO A 67 13.83 -22.70 19.85
CA PRO A 67 14.86 -22.21 18.93
C PRO A 67 14.49 -20.88 18.26
N GLY A 68 13.21 -20.68 17.93
CA GLY A 68 12.71 -19.41 17.39
C GLY A 68 12.91 -18.23 18.34
N VAL A 69 12.54 -18.41 19.61
CA VAL A 69 12.74 -17.43 20.68
C VAL A 69 14.23 -17.10 20.84
N LEU A 70 15.07 -18.14 20.99
CA LEU A 70 16.50 -17.98 21.19
C LEU A 70 17.18 -17.28 20.02
N ARG A 71 16.81 -17.62 18.78
CA ARG A 71 17.33 -16.94 17.58
C ARG A 71 16.99 -15.45 17.59
N GLN A 72 15.77 -15.10 17.96
CA GLN A 72 15.35 -13.70 17.99
C GLN A 72 16.01 -12.92 19.13
N LEU A 73 16.09 -13.50 20.33
CA LEU A 73 16.82 -12.93 21.47
C LEU A 73 18.28 -12.66 21.11
N ASN A 74 18.97 -13.65 20.52
CA ASN A 74 20.36 -13.49 20.08
C ASN A 74 20.51 -12.41 19.02
N SER A 75 19.54 -12.25 18.12
CA SER A 75 19.54 -11.19 17.10
C SER A 75 19.39 -9.80 17.71
N CYS A 76 18.48 -9.64 18.68
CA CYS A 76 18.31 -8.41 19.44
C CYS A 76 19.57 -8.07 20.27
N ALA A 77 20.14 -9.06 20.97
CA ALA A 77 21.35 -8.89 21.76
C ALA A 77 22.54 -8.42 20.92
N LYS A 78 22.76 -9.05 19.75
CA LYS A 78 23.81 -8.63 18.80
C LYS A 78 23.64 -7.18 18.35
N LEU A 79 22.41 -6.75 18.07
CA LEU A 79 22.15 -5.37 17.64
C LEU A 79 22.40 -4.37 18.76
N LEU A 80 22.02 -4.68 20.01
CA LEU A 80 22.31 -3.82 21.16
C LEU A 80 23.81 -3.66 21.38
N MET A 81 24.59 -4.75 21.23
CA MET A 81 26.06 -4.71 21.37
C MET A 81 26.76 -3.86 20.30
N GLN A 82 26.13 -3.65 19.15
CA GLN A 82 26.67 -2.86 18.04
C GLN A 82 26.35 -1.37 18.12
N GLN A 83 25.52 -0.94 19.09
CA GLN A 83 25.04 0.43 19.19
C GLN A 83 25.82 1.25 20.20
N SER A 84 26.11 2.50 19.85
CA SER A 84 26.75 3.47 20.76
C SER A 84 25.79 3.99 21.85
N TYR A 85 24.48 3.84 21.64
CA TYR A 85 23.42 4.26 22.57
C TYR A 85 22.33 3.19 22.62
N ILE A 86 21.71 2.99 23.79
CA ILE A 86 20.62 2.02 23.95
C ILE A 86 19.36 2.56 23.26
N HIS A 87 19.07 2.05 22.06
CA HIS A 87 17.76 2.21 21.42
C HIS A 87 16.79 1.11 21.89
N GLN A 88 15.50 1.42 21.89
CA GLN A 88 14.48 0.40 22.05
C GLN A 88 14.40 -0.40 20.73
N LEU A 89 14.18 -1.71 20.82
CA LEU A 89 14.11 -2.59 19.66
C LEU A 89 12.68 -3.11 19.47
N LYS A 90 12.19 -3.09 18.23
CA LYS A 90 10.91 -3.69 17.84
C LYS A 90 11.13 -4.63 16.67
N VAL A 91 10.51 -5.81 16.74
CA VAL A 91 10.53 -6.77 15.64
C VAL A 91 9.35 -6.51 14.71
N TYR A 92 9.65 -6.46 13.41
CA TYR A 92 8.67 -6.38 12.34
C TYR A 92 8.73 -7.64 11.48
N GLN A 93 7.57 -8.13 11.08
CA GLN A 93 7.40 -9.29 10.21
C GLN A 93 6.98 -8.80 8.83
N PHE A 94 7.63 -9.24 7.76
CA PHE A 94 7.34 -8.80 6.40
C PHE A 94 6.88 -9.98 5.55
N ARG A 95 5.81 -9.78 4.78
CA ARG A 95 5.38 -10.74 3.76
C ARG A 95 5.84 -10.24 2.41
N LEU A 96 6.75 -10.96 1.76
CA LEU A 96 7.26 -10.62 0.45
C LEU A 96 6.68 -11.58 -0.59
N ALA A 97 6.25 -11.07 -1.74
CA ALA A 97 5.56 -11.86 -2.76
C ALA A 97 6.40 -13.07 -3.24
N GLU A 98 7.70 -12.85 -3.44
CA GLU A 98 8.63 -13.87 -3.92
C GLU A 98 9.11 -14.85 -2.83
N HIS A 99 8.67 -14.67 -1.58
CA HIS A 99 9.16 -15.48 -0.45
C HIS A 99 8.02 -16.26 0.20
N PRO A 100 8.17 -17.60 0.35
CA PRO A 100 7.12 -18.44 0.95
C PRO A 100 6.95 -18.19 2.45
N PHE A 101 7.98 -17.64 3.09
CA PHE A 101 8.00 -17.38 4.53
C PHE A 101 8.06 -15.87 4.80
N LYS A 102 7.47 -15.47 5.93
CA LYS A 102 7.61 -14.11 6.44
C LYS A 102 9.04 -13.91 6.94
N ILE A 103 9.53 -12.70 6.73
CA ILE A 103 10.89 -12.30 7.11
C ILE A 103 10.79 -11.39 8.32
N ALA A 104 11.43 -11.80 9.42
CA ALA A 104 11.54 -11.01 10.62
C ALA A 104 12.77 -10.10 10.55
N THR A 105 12.61 -8.82 10.87
CA THR A 105 13.73 -7.90 11.08
C THR A 105 13.49 -7.04 12.30
N VAL A 106 14.58 -6.63 12.94
CA VAL A 106 14.56 -5.81 14.15
C VAL A 106 14.89 -4.38 13.75
N TYR A 107 14.06 -3.40 14.10
CA TYR A 107 14.37 -1.99 13.91
C TYR A 107 14.60 -1.27 15.22
N ASN A 108 15.49 -0.28 15.15
CA ASN A 108 15.67 0.69 16.21
C ASN A 108 14.46 1.61 16.24
N VAL A 109 13.85 1.75 17.42
CA VAL A 109 12.71 2.63 17.67
C VAL A 109 13.07 3.63 18.78
N ALA A 110 12.49 4.83 18.69
CA ALA A 110 12.69 5.86 19.71
C ALA A 110 12.18 5.39 21.08
N LYS A 111 12.86 5.83 22.15
CA LYS A 111 12.51 5.50 23.52
C LYS A 111 11.11 6.05 23.84
N GLY A 112 10.17 5.16 24.18
CA GLY A 112 8.77 5.52 24.43
C GLY A 112 7.80 5.17 23.29
N GLY A 113 8.30 4.67 22.15
CA GLY A 113 7.48 4.06 21.09
C GLY A 113 6.38 4.97 20.57
N ASP A 114 6.73 5.95 19.74
CA ASP A 114 5.72 6.70 18.99
C ASP A 114 5.11 5.80 17.90
N GLU A 115 3.91 5.28 18.17
CA GLU A 115 3.17 4.43 17.23
C GLU A 115 2.37 5.25 16.19
N THR A 116 2.52 6.58 16.17
CA THR A 116 1.92 7.43 15.13
C THR A 116 2.62 7.24 13.78
N ALA A 117 2.00 7.75 12.71
CA ALA A 117 2.58 7.75 11.38
C ALA A 117 3.93 8.50 11.32
N ALA A 118 4.08 9.58 12.11
CA ALA A 118 5.34 10.33 12.21
C ALA A 118 6.43 9.50 12.90
N GLY A 119 6.07 8.76 13.96
CA GLY A 119 6.96 7.80 14.61
C GLY A 119 7.44 6.70 13.65
N ALA A 120 6.54 6.12 12.87
CA ALA A 120 6.89 5.10 11.88
C ALA A 120 7.84 5.64 10.79
N GLU A 121 7.61 6.85 10.30
CA GLU A 121 8.49 7.50 9.31
C GLU A 121 9.89 7.77 9.87
N LYS A 122 10.00 8.17 11.14
CA LYS A 122 11.29 8.32 11.81
C LYS A 122 12.04 6.99 11.92
N VAL A 123 11.34 5.91 12.30
CA VAL A 123 11.91 4.56 12.33
C VAL A 123 12.41 4.18 10.93
N ASP A 124 11.63 4.48 9.89
CA ASP A 124 12.06 4.21 8.53
C ASP A 124 13.27 5.07 8.11
N ALA A 125 13.37 6.34 8.53
CA ALA A 125 14.54 7.16 8.27
C ALA A 125 15.81 6.61 8.98
N ASP A 126 15.68 6.22 10.24
CA ASP A 126 16.79 5.71 11.06
C ASP A 126 17.32 4.35 10.59
N ASN A 127 16.50 3.57 9.87
CA ASN A 127 16.83 2.20 9.44
C ASN A 127 17.09 2.06 7.92
N VAL A 128 17.29 3.15 7.16
CA VAL A 128 17.52 3.12 5.70
C VAL A 128 18.70 2.23 5.31
N ALA A 129 19.86 2.37 5.98
CA ALA A 129 21.06 1.58 5.66
C ALA A 129 20.81 0.07 5.84
N LYS A 130 20.09 -0.29 6.91
CA LYS A 130 19.70 -1.67 7.18
C LYS A 130 18.73 -2.21 6.13
N ARG A 131 17.73 -1.43 5.71
CA ARG A 131 16.82 -1.83 4.62
C ARG A 131 17.58 -2.04 3.32
N ARG A 132 18.51 -1.15 2.95
CA ARG A 132 19.35 -1.33 1.75
C ARG A 132 20.14 -2.63 1.78
N LEU A 133 20.76 -2.95 2.91
CA LEU A 133 21.48 -4.22 3.10
C LEU A 133 20.53 -5.42 2.99
N LEU A 134 19.36 -5.37 3.63
CA LEU A 134 18.38 -6.45 3.55
C LEU A 134 17.86 -6.65 2.13
N HIS A 135 17.63 -5.58 1.38
CA HIS A 135 17.27 -5.69 -0.03
C HIS A 135 18.37 -6.39 -0.85
N GLU A 136 19.65 -6.13 -0.56
CA GLU A 136 20.76 -6.85 -1.19
C GLU A 136 20.77 -8.33 -0.88
N VAL A 137 20.77 -8.67 0.42
CA VAL A 137 20.92 -10.04 0.91
C VAL A 137 19.73 -10.92 0.51
N LEU A 138 18.54 -10.33 0.40
CA LEU A 138 17.30 -11.02 0.05
C LEU A 138 16.99 -10.95 -1.46
N GLY A 139 17.84 -10.33 -2.28
CA GLY A 139 17.61 -10.19 -3.71
C GLY A 139 16.37 -9.36 -4.07
N LEU A 140 16.00 -8.40 -3.23
CA LEU A 140 14.81 -7.57 -3.42
C LEU A 140 15.08 -6.36 -4.32
N PRO A 141 14.09 -5.93 -5.12
CA PRO A 141 14.21 -4.73 -5.93
C PRO A 141 14.55 -3.49 -5.10
N ARG A 142 15.47 -2.66 -5.57
CA ARG A 142 15.95 -1.43 -4.88
C ARG A 142 15.17 -0.17 -5.27
N ASP A 143 14.09 -0.34 -6.00
CA ASP A 143 13.23 0.72 -6.55
C ASP A 143 11.91 0.89 -5.78
N ARG A 144 11.64 0.03 -4.79
CA ARG A 144 10.36 0.01 -4.05
C ARG A 144 10.54 -0.31 -2.55
N PRO A 145 9.74 0.31 -1.65
CA PRO A 145 9.96 0.22 -0.22
C PRO A 145 9.30 -1.03 0.38
N LEU A 146 9.91 -2.21 0.27
CA LEU A 146 9.30 -3.47 0.73
C LEU A 146 9.43 -3.73 2.24
N LEU A 147 10.41 -3.09 2.89
CA LEU A 147 10.76 -3.35 4.28
C LEU A 147 10.46 -2.16 5.20
N ARG A 148 9.73 -1.15 4.75
CA ARG A 148 9.28 -0.04 5.62
C ARG A 148 8.33 -0.52 6.70
N VAL A 149 8.33 0.09 7.88
CA VAL A 149 7.45 -0.27 9.02
C VAL A 149 5.99 -0.46 8.60
N ALA A 150 5.51 0.37 7.69
CA ALA A 150 4.12 0.30 7.24
C ALA A 150 3.79 -0.95 6.41
N ASN A 151 4.77 -1.59 5.75
CA ASN A 151 4.63 -2.89 5.06
C ASN A 151 4.69 -4.10 6.02
N ALA A 152 4.91 -3.87 7.32
CA ALA A 152 4.99 -4.96 8.25
C ALA A 152 3.62 -5.64 8.38
N TRP A 153 3.63 -6.96 8.24
CA TRP A 153 2.48 -7.81 8.48
C TRP A 153 1.97 -7.63 9.90
N ARG A 154 0.66 -7.40 10.02
CA ARG A 154 -0.08 -7.40 11.27
C ARG A 154 -0.95 -8.64 11.33
N ALA A 155 -0.98 -9.29 12.49
CA ALA A 155 -1.92 -10.37 12.72
C ALA A 155 -3.35 -9.79 12.67
N PRO A 156 -4.32 -10.49 12.07
CA PRO A 156 -5.71 -10.04 12.11
C PRO A 156 -6.14 -9.87 13.57
N SER A 157 -6.43 -8.62 13.97
CA SER A 157 -7.01 -8.32 15.27
C SER A 157 -8.52 -8.44 15.16
N ALA A 158 -9.17 -9.14 16.10
CA ALA A 158 -10.63 -9.21 16.19
C ALA A 158 -11.29 -7.83 16.44
N LEU A 159 -10.50 -6.82 16.84
CA LEU A 159 -10.93 -5.46 17.20
C LEU A 159 -10.66 -4.41 16.11
N GLU A 160 -9.95 -4.73 15.03
CA GLU A 160 -9.73 -3.78 13.91
C GLU A 160 -10.90 -3.75 12.91
N VAL A 161 -12.03 -4.35 13.28
CA VAL A 161 -13.32 -4.22 12.57
C VAL A 161 -14.04 -2.97 13.10
N GLU A 162 -13.40 -1.80 13.04
CA GLU A 162 -14.03 -0.56 13.52
C GLU A 162 -14.07 0.54 12.44
N THR A 163 -15.29 0.76 11.94
CA THR A 163 -15.93 2.10 11.80
C THR A 163 -15.51 3.03 10.67
N THR A 164 -15.25 2.50 9.48
CA THR A 164 -15.67 3.16 8.23
C THR A 164 -16.33 2.09 7.37
N SER A 165 -17.36 2.40 6.57
CA SER A 165 -17.82 1.44 5.56
C SER A 165 -16.60 1.09 4.71
N ALA A 166 -16.03 -0.10 4.91
CA ALA A 166 -14.73 -0.44 4.36
C ALA A 166 -14.87 -0.39 2.83
N ARG A 167 -14.31 0.66 2.23
CA ARG A 167 -14.28 0.86 0.79
C ARG A 167 -13.67 -0.39 0.15
N LEU A 168 -14.26 -0.87 -0.93
CA LEU A 168 -13.76 -2.09 -1.58
C LEU A 168 -12.35 -1.86 -2.14
N SER A 169 -11.44 -2.79 -1.86
CA SER A 169 -10.10 -2.81 -2.44
C SER A 169 -10.02 -3.84 -3.56
N ASN A 170 -9.12 -3.61 -4.53
CA ASN A 170 -8.76 -4.60 -5.55
C ASN A 170 -9.94 -5.25 -6.27
N VAL A 171 -10.97 -4.46 -6.59
CA VAL A 171 -12.22 -4.94 -7.19
C VAL A 171 -12.04 -5.62 -8.57
N HIS A 172 -10.86 -5.51 -9.18
CA HIS A 172 -10.51 -6.23 -10.41
C HIS A 172 -10.22 -7.73 -10.19
N VAL A 173 -9.99 -8.17 -8.95
CA VAL A 173 -9.71 -9.58 -8.65
C VAL A 173 -10.96 -10.42 -8.86
N GLY A 174 -10.80 -11.57 -9.51
CA GLY A 174 -11.90 -12.52 -9.79
C GLY A 174 -12.66 -12.24 -11.08
N LEU A 175 -12.24 -11.25 -11.88
CA LEU A 175 -12.83 -11.01 -13.20
C LEU A 175 -12.47 -12.11 -14.21
N PRO A 176 -13.35 -12.38 -15.19
CA PRO A 176 -13.02 -13.28 -16.30
C PRO A 176 -11.90 -12.70 -17.19
N ALA A 177 -11.26 -13.57 -17.97
CA ALA A 177 -10.25 -13.17 -18.94
C ALA A 177 -10.82 -12.24 -20.03
N SER A 178 -9.97 -11.38 -20.61
CA SER A 178 -10.38 -10.41 -21.63
C SER A 178 -10.78 -11.02 -22.99
N GLY A 179 -10.34 -12.25 -23.26
CA GLY A 179 -10.49 -12.94 -24.53
C GLY A 179 -9.59 -12.44 -25.67
N VAL A 180 -8.63 -11.53 -25.41
CA VAL A 180 -7.62 -11.10 -26.40
C VAL A 180 -6.49 -12.15 -26.54
N ASN A 181 -6.30 -12.99 -25.52
CA ASN A 181 -5.25 -14.02 -25.48
C ASN A 181 -3.85 -13.44 -25.74
N GLY A 182 -3.61 -12.22 -25.26
CA GLY A 182 -2.31 -11.56 -25.32
C GLY A 182 -1.54 -11.69 -24.01
N LYS A 183 -0.54 -10.83 -23.84
CA LYS A 183 0.17 -10.67 -22.57
C LYS A 183 -0.63 -9.74 -21.67
N VAL A 184 -1.19 -10.29 -20.60
CA VAL A 184 -1.84 -9.51 -19.53
C VAL A 184 -0.77 -8.87 -18.65
N THR A 185 -0.80 -7.54 -18.55
CA THR A 185 0.02 -6.76 -17.62
C THR A 185 -0.87 -5.87 -16.79
N LEU A 186 -0.80 -6.01 -15.46
CA LEU A 186 -1.65 -5.29 -14.50
C LEU A 186 -0.82 -4.31 -13.66
N LEU A 187 -1.51 -3.41 -12.97
CA LEU A 187 -0.93 -2.71 -11.82
C LEU A 187 -0.39 -3.74 -10.80
N SER A 188 0.61 -3.32 -10.02
CA SER A 188 1.26 -4.17 -9.03
C SER A 188 1.10 -3.56 -7.65
N GLY A 189 0.20 -4.13 -6.85
CA GLY A 189 -0.10 -3.67 -5.49
C GLY A 189 -1.60 -3.52 -5.26
N ASP A 190 -1.94 -3.05 -4.06
CA ASP A 190 -3.32 -2.84 -3.63
C ASP A 190 -3.76 -1.38 -3.85
N TYR A 191 -5.05 -1.19 -4.14
CA TYR A 191 -5.72 0.12 -4.20
C TYR A 191 -7.13 0.02 -3.62
N ASP A 192 -7.71 1.16 -3.25
CA ASP A 192 -9.12 1.30 -2.91
C ASP A 192 -9.91 1.86 -4.09
N TYR A 193 -11.13 1.37 -4.30
CA TYR A 193 -12.02 1.83 -5.35
C TYR A 193 -12.79 3.07 -4.92
N PHE A 194 -12.35 4.25 -5.40
CA PHE A 194 -13.10 5.48 -5.22
C PHE A 194 -14.07 5.71 -6.38
N HIS A 195 -15.33 5.97 -6.03
CA HIS A 195 -16.41 6.19 -6.99
C HIS A 195 -17.43 7.20 -6.47
N TYR A 196 -18.41 7.57 -7.31
CA TYR A 196 -19.45 8.55 -6.96
C TYR A 196 -20.23 8.19 -5.70
N MET A 197 -20.78 9.22 -5.06
CA MET A 197 -21.65 9.14 -3.88
C MET A 197 -20.96 8.63 -2.61
N GLN A 198 -19.64 8.41 -2.64
CA GLN A 198 -18.86 8.12 -1.44
C GLN A 198 -18.63 9.37 -0.59
N ASP A 199 -18.24 9.15 0.66
CA ASP A 199 -17.88 10.20 1.63
C ASP A 199 -19.04 11.18 1.94
N ARG A 200 -20.28 10.73 1.73
CA ARG A 200 -21.53 11.52 1.87
C ARG A 200 -21.53 12.77 0.98
N PHE A 201 -20.92 12.67 -0.19
CA PHE A 201 -20.80 13.78 -1.12
C PHE A 201 -21.36 13.40 -2.49
N ASP A 202 -22.31 14.18 -2.99
CA ASP A 202 -22.88 14.01 -4.32
C ASP A 202 -22.00 14.72 -5.36
N ASP A 203 -21.13 13.93 -5.97
CA ASP A 203 -20.26 14.32 -7.06
C ASP A 203 -20.69 13.75 -8.42
N SER A 204 -21.94 13.28 -8.52
CA SER A 204 -22.47 12.71 -9.74
C SER A 204 -22.44 13.71 -10.90
N GLY A 205 -21.86 13.29 -12.02
CA GLY A 205 -21.73 14.10 -13.24
C GLY A 205 -20.49 15.00 -13.30
N TRP A 206 -19.72 15.14 -12.21
CA TRP A 206 -18.53 16.01 -12.23
C TRP A 206 -17.29 15.53 -11.47
N GLY A 207 -17.45 14.59 -10.54
CA GLY A 207 -16.36 14.13 -9.68
C GLY A 207 -15.42 13.09 -10.29
N CYS A 208 -15.57 12.69 -11.56
CA CYS A 208 -14.97 11.44 -12.07
C CYS A 208 -13.44 11.46 -11.99
N ALA A 209 -12.83 12.59 -12.36
CA ALA A 209 -11.38 12.78 -12.25
C ALA A 209 -10.90 12.87 -10.79
N TYR A 210 -11.71 13.44 -9.89
CA TYR A 210 -11.41 13.47 -8.45
C TYR A 210 -11.38 12.05 -7.87
N ARG A 211 -12.36 11.21 -8.20
CA ARG A 211 -12.42 9.82 -7.74
C ARG A 211 -11.29 8.96 -8.33
N SER A 212 -10.94 9.19 -9.59
CA SER A 212 -9.75 8.55 -10.19
C SER A 212 -8.47 8.98 -9.45
N LEU A 213 -8.28 10.27 -9.18
CA LEU A 213 -7.16 10.76 -8.38
C LEU A 213 -7.11 10.11 -6.99
N GLN A 214 -8.24 10.02 -6.30
CA GLN A 214 -8.32 9.37 -4.99
C GLN A 214 -7.91 7.89 -5.05
N THR A 215 -8.30 7.18 -6.11
CA THR A 215 -7.85 5.80 -6.38
C THR A 215 -6.32 5.74 -6.55
N LEU A 216 -5.75 6.64 -7.35
CA LEU A 216 -4.29 6.76 -7.53
C LEU A 216 -3.57 7.02 -6.19
N MET A 217 -4.06 7.96 -5.39
CA MET A 217 -3.52 8.31 -4.08
C MET A 217 -3.60 7.13 -3.10
N SER A 218 -4.71 6.37 -3.14
CA SER A 218 -4.90 5.18 -2.31
C SER A 218 -3.84 4.11 -2.59
N TRP A 219 -3.48 3.94 -3.88
CA TRP A 219 -2.44 3.01 -4.29
C TRP A 219 -1.09 3.42 -3.70
N PHE A 220 -0.68 4.68 -3.81
CA PHE A 220 0.58 5.15 -3.23
C PHE A 220 0.63 5.03 -1.70
N ARG A 221 -0.52 5.15 -1.03
CA ARG A 221 -0.64 4.91 0.41
C ARG A 221 -0.49 3.45 0.77
N LYS A 222 -1.23 2.56 0.10
CA LYS A 222 -1.17 1.10 0.35
C LYS A 222 0.17 0.48 -0.04
N GLN A 223 0.88 1.10 -0.97
CA GLN A 223 2.25 0.70 -1.34
C GLN A 223 3.33 1.44 -0.54
N HIS A 224 2.91 2.23 0.46
CA HIS A 224 3.77 2.89 1.43
C HIS A 224 4.83 3.83 0.84
N TYR A 225 4.53 4.39 -0.34
CA TYR A 225 5.28 5.51 -0.91
C TYR A 225 4.94 6.82 -0.20
N SER A 226 3.71 6.95 0.31
CA SER A 226 3.26 8.14 1.05
C SER A 226 2.37 7.77 2.24
N ASN A 227 2.52 8.47 3.36
CA ASN A 227 1.62 8.40 4.51
C ASN A 227 0.52 9.47 4.47
N LYS A 228 0.58 10.41 3.51
CA LYS A 228 -0.36 11.54 3.41
C LYS A 228 -1.76 11.07 3.02
N PRO A 229 -2.83 11.60 3.64
CA PRO A 229 -4.20 11.16 3.41
C PRO A 229 -4.63 11.33 1.96
N VAL A 230 -5.62 10.52 1.56
CA VAL A 230 -6.37 10.76 0.32
C VAL A 230 -7.19 12.03 0.52
N LEU A 231 -7.09 12.97 -0.41
CA LEU A 231 -7.73 14.27 -0.32
C LEU A 231 -9.21 14.20 -0.72
N SER A 232 -10.05 14.98 -0.05
CA SER A 232 -11.42 15.28 -0.47
C SER A 232 -11.45 16.22 -1.69
N HIS A 233 -12.61 16.34 -2.35
CA HIS A 233 -12.78 17.26 -3.49
C HIS A 233 -12.43 18.70 -3.12
N ARG A 234 -12.85 19.16 -1.93
CA ARG A 234 -12.57 20.53 -1.48
C ARG A 234 -11.08 20.76 -1.25
N GLU A 235 -10.37 19.79 -0.66
CA GLU A 235 -8.92 19.91 -0.47
C GLU A 235 -8.16 19.86 -1.80
N ILE A 236 -8.62 19.04 -2.74
CA ILE A 236 -8.09 19.02 -4.11
C ILE A 236 -8.26 20.39 -4.78
N GLN A 237 -9.47 20.97 -4.71
CA GLN A 237 -9.73 22.30 -5.25
C GLN A 237 -8.90 23.38 -4.56
N GLN A 238 -8.78 23.32 -3.23
CA GLN A 238 -7.97 24.26 -2.47
C GLN A 238 -6.50 24.19 -2.90
N MET A 239 -5.96 22.99 -3.09
CA MET A 239 -4.58 22.82 -3.55
C MET A 239 -4.34 23.45 -4.92
N LEU A 240 -5.27 23.29 -5.86
CA LEU A 240 -5.16 23.93 -7.19
C LEU A 240 -5.21 25.46 -7.10
N VAL A 241 -5.99 26.01 -6.16
CA VAL A 241 -5.99 27.46 -5.90
C VAL A 241 -4.69 27.91 -5.24
N ASP A 242 -4.19 27.17 -4.26
CA ASP A 242 -2.95 27.50 -3.53
C ASP A 242 -1.72 27.48 -4.46
N MET A 243 -1.73 26.61 -5.48
CA MET A 243 -0.70 26.57 -6.54
C MET A 243 -0.85 27.69 -7.58
N GLY A 244 -1.94 28.45 -7.56
CA GLY A 244 -2.24 29.51 -8.53
C GLY A 244 -2.77 29.02 -9.88
N ASP A 245 -3.13 27.73 -9.99
CA ASP A 245 -3.68 27.13 -11.23
C ASP A 245 -5.15 27.52 -11.45
N LYS A 246 -5.91 27.66 -10.35
CA LYS A 246 -7.34 28.01 -10.39
C LYS A 246 -7.65 29.26 -9.56
N PRO A 247 -8.71 30.03 -9.89
CA PRO A 247 -9.13 31.18 -9.09
C PRO A 247 -9.79 30.73 -7.78
N ALA A 248 -9.82 31.59 -6.76
CA ALA A 248 -10.38 31.26 -5.43
C ALA A 248 -11.83 30.73 -5.46
N LYS A 249 -12.66 31.18 -6.43
CA LYS A 249 -14.04 30.70 -6.62
C LYS A 249 -14.16 29.23 -7.02
N PHE A 250 -13.05 28.60 -7.42
CA PHE A 250 -13.00 27.19 -7.79
C PHE A 250 -13.25 26.26 -6.59
N VAL A 251 -12.87 26.70 -5.38
CA VAL A 251 -13.10 25.94 -4.14
C VAL A 251 -14.59 25.89 -3.81
N GLY A 252 -15.12 24.69 -3.67
CA GLY A 252 -16.56 24.43 -3.48
C GLY A 252 -17.36 24.42 -4.78
N SER A 253 -16.73 24.61 -5.94
CA SER A 253 -17.39 24.47 -7.24
C SER A 253 -17.65 23.00 -7.60
N ARG A 254 -18.37 22.79 -8.70
CA ARG A 254 -18.58 21.47 -9.34
C ARG A 254 -17.83 21.37 -10.67
N GLU A 255 -16.75 22.12 -10.82
CA GLU A 255 -15.97 22.14 -12.06
C GLU A 255 -15.10 20.89 -12.18
N TRP A 256 -15.00 20.37 -13.42
CA TRP A 256 -14.14 19.25 -13.77
C TRP A 256 -12.66 19.63 -13.69
N ILE A 257 -11.81 18.61 -13.48
CA ILE A 257 -10.35 18.69 -13.56
C ILE A 257 -9.84 17.62 -14.51
N GLY A 258 -8.65 17.81 -15.08
CA GLY A 258 -8.04 16.90 -16.04
C GLY A 258 -6.74 16.27 -15.54
N ALA A 259 -6.13 15.48 -16.42
CA ALA A 259 -4.87 14.79 -16.17
C ALA A 259 -3.73 15.75 -15.74
N ILE A 260 -3.73 16.98 -16.26
CA ILE A 260 -2.72 18.00 -15.93
C ILE A 260 -2.87 18.45 -14.48
N GLU A 261 -4.07 18.85 -14.06
CA GLU A 261 -4.33 19.24 -12.68
C GLU A 261 -4.01 18.11 -11.70
N LEU A 262 -4.41 16.86 -12.04
CA LEU A 262 -4.07 15.68 -11.24
C LEU A 262 -2.55 15.50 -11.07
N SER A 263 -1.76 15.81 -12.11
CA SER A 263 -0.29 15.71 -12.04
C SER A 263 0.30 16.69 -11.02
N TYR A 264 -0.20 17.93 -10.96
CA TYR A 264 0.24 18.93 -10.00
C TYR A 264 -0.09 18.54 -8.56
N ILE A 265 -1.28 17.97 -8.36
CA ILE A 265 -1.74 17.52 -7.04
C ILE A 265 -0.91 16.33 -6.55
N LEU A 266 -0.63 15.35 -7.41
CA LEU A 266 0.20 14.20 -7.05
C LEU A 266 1.63 14.62 -6.70
N ASP A 267 2.21 15.54 -7.46
CA ASP A 267 3.56 16.04 -7.20
C ASP A 267 3.61 16.86 -5.91
N THR A 268 2.74 17.87 -5.78
CA THR A 268 2.74 18.77 -4.62
C THR A 268 2.33 18.05 -3.33
N HIS A 269 1.27 17.24 -3.39
CA HIS A 269 0.81 16.53 -2.21
C HIS A 269 1.71 15.35 -1.89
N MET A 270 2.07 14.47 -2.82
CA MET A 270 2.72 13.20 -2.49
C MET A 270 4.17 13.09 -2.96
N GLY A 271 4.73 14.11 -3.64
CA GLY A 271 6.05 14.03 -4.27
C GLY A 271 6.09 13.06 -5.45
N ILE A 272 4.94 12.82 -6.10
CA ILE A 272 4.79 11.84 -7.17
C ILE A 272 4.78 12.55 -8.51
N THR A 273 5.90 12.43 -9.23
CA THR A 273 5.97 12.86 -10.63
C THR A 273 5.11 11.96 -11.52
N SER A 274 4.62 12.50 -12.63
CA SER A 274 3.79 11.76 -13.59
C SER A 274 4.26 11.98 -15.03
N LYS A 275 4.16 10.92 -15.83
CA LYS A 275 4.29 10.98 -17.29
C LYS A 275 2.91 11.16 -17.90
N LEU A 276 2.80 11.91 -19.00
CA LEU A 276 1.58 12.02 -19.78
C LEU A 276 1.75 11.31 -21.12
N ILE A 277 0.79 10.44 -21.45
CA ILE A 277 0.65 9.87 -22.79
C ILE A 277 -0.57 10.51 -23.42
N THR A 278 -0.37 11.27 -24.50
CA THR A 278 -1.45 11.91 -25.25
C THR A 278 -1.85 11.06 -26.45
N VAL A 279 -3.15 10.98 -26.67
CA VAL A 279 -3.78 10.31 -27.81
C VAL A 279 -4.68 11.32 -28.50
N SER A 280 -4.50 11.50 -29.81
CA SER A 280 -5.20 12.54 -30.57
C SER A 280 -6.67 12.20 -30.83
N ALA A 281 -6.99 10.91 -30.89
CA ALA A 281 -8.34 10.39 -31.14
C ALA A 281 -8.58 9.08 -30.36
N GLY A 282 -9.78 8.85 -29.83
CA GLY A 282 -10.13 7.61 -29.12
C GLY A 282 -9.90 6.35 -29.96
N ALA A 283 -10.08 6.46 -31.28
CA ALA A 283 -9.77 5.40 -32.25
C ALA A 283 -8.29 4.95 -32.24
N GLU A 284 -7.38 5.81 -31.78
CA GLU A 284 -5.94 5.57 -31.75
C GLU A 284 -5.48 5.00 -30.41
N MET A 285 -6.36 4.76 -29.43
CA MET A 285 -5.99 4.22 -28.12
C MET A 285 -5.16 2.91 -28.21
N PRO A 286 -5.47 1.95 -29.11
CA PRO A 286 -4.65 0.74 -29.30
C PRO A 286 -3.20 1.03 -29.74
N SER A 287 -2.95 2.15 -30.42
CA SER A 287 -1.58 2.53 -30.85
C SER A 287 -0.64 2.76 -29.66
N LYS A 288 -1.20 3.02 -28.46
CA LYS A 288 -0.46 3.20 -27.20
C LYS A 288 -0.37 1.92 -26.37
N ALA A 289 -0.93 0.80 -26.82
CA ALA A 289 -1.00 -0.44 -26.04
C ALA A 289 0.37 -0.90 -25.50
N ARG A 290 1.41 -0.89 -26.35
CA ARG A 290 2.78 -1.25 -25.93
C ARG A 290 3.35 -0.29 -24.87
N GLU A 291 3.08 1.02 -25.01
CA GLU A 291 3.55 2.03 -24.05
C GLU A 291 2.85 1.88 -22.70
N ILE A 292 1.55 1.59 -22.70
CA ILE A 292 0.74 1.30 -21.52
C ILE A 292 1.20 0.00 -20.86
N ALA A 293 1.43 -1.07 -21.63
CA ALA A 293 1.94 -2.33 -21.11
C ALA A 293 3.29 -2.12 -20.41
N ARG A 294 4.21 -1.40 -21.05
CA ARG A 294 5.51 -1.04 -20.47
C ARG A 294 5.37 -0.22 -19.18
N HIS A 295 4.39 0.68 -19.08
CA HIS A 295 4.10 1.39 -17.84
C HIS A 295 3.71 0.43 -16.72
N PHE A 296 2.80 -0.51 -16.97
CA PHE A 296 2.43 -1.48 -15.95
C PHE A 296 3.58 -2.44 -15.57
N GLU A 297 4.44 -2.81 -16.52
CA GLU A 297 5.62 -3.65 -16.25
C GLU A 297 6.66 -2.93 -15.38
N THR A 298 6.93 -1.65 -15.66
CA THR A 298 8.03 -0.91 -15.02
C THR A 298 7.57 -0.11 -13.80
N GLN A 299 6.41 0.52 -13.90
CA GLN A 299 5.82 1.37 -12.86
C GLN A 299 4.68 0.68 -12.15
N GLY A 300 3.86 -0.16 -12.80
CA GLY A 300 2.78 -0.90 -12.14
C GLY A 300 1.83 -0.03 -11.29
N THR A 301 1.69 1.26 -11.59
CA THR A 301 0.76 2.19 -10.95
C THR A 301 -0.52 2.27 -11.78
N PRO A 302 -1.70 2.52 -11.16
CA PRO A 302 -2.91 2.79 -11.91
C PRO A 302 -2.76 4.07 -12.75
N ILE A 303 -3.36 4.09 -13.93
CA ILE A 303 -3.31 5.22 -14.87
C ILE A 303 -4.67 5.90 -14.87
N MET A 304 -4.73 7.23 -14.74
CA MET A 304 -5.98 7.97 -14.99
C MET A 304 -6.09 8.28 -16.48
N ILE A 305 -7.25 8.04 -17.07
CA ILE A 305 -7.58 8.41 -18.44
C ILE A 305 -8.56 9.58 -18.38
N GLY A 306 -8.22 10.71 -19.00
CA GLY A 306 -9.13 11.85 -19.18
C GLY A 306 -9.38 12.16 -20.65
N GLY A 307 -10.65 12.27 -21.05
CA GLY A 307 -11.06 12.70 -22.39
C GLY A 307 -12.35 13.50 -22.34
N GLY A 308 -12.28 14.78 -22.68
CA GLY A 308 -13.40 15.71 -22.51
C GLY A 308 -13.83 15.83 -21.04
N VAL A 309 -15.08 15.48 -20.75
CA VAL A 309 -15.69 15.56 -19.40
C VAL A 309 -15.72 14.23 -18.64
N LEU A 310 -15.26 13.14 -19.27
CA LEU A 310 -15.25 11.81 -18.65
C LEU A 310 -13.84 11.40 -18.26
N ALA A 311 -13.74 10.71 -17.13
CA ALA A 311 -12.51 10.16 -16.61
C ALA A 311 -12.70 8.72 -16.15
N TYR A 312 -11.69 7.89 -16.38
CA TYR A 312 -11.65 6.49 -15.97
C TYR A 312 -10.29 6.17 -15.35
N THR A 313 -10.20 5.04 -14.65
CA THR A 313 -8.91 4.52 -14.17
C THR A 313 -8.58 3.22 -14.88
N LEU A 314 -7.40 3.12 -15.46
CA LEU A 314 -6.90 1.91 -16.10
C LEU A 314 -6.04 1.13 -15.10
N LEU A 315 -6.36 -0.14 -14.95
CA LEU A 315 -5.72 -1.05 -13.99
C LEU A 315 -4.82 -2.09 -14.64
N GLY A 316 -4.85 -2.18 -15.97
CA GLY A 316 -4.08 -3.15 -16.73
C GLY A 316 -4.45 -3.17 -18.19
N ILE A 317 -3.67 -3.93 -18.95
CA ILE A 317 -3.87 -4.16 -20.38
C ILE A 317 -3.61 -5.62 -20.72
N ASP A 318 -4.42 -6.18 -21.60
CA ASP A 318 -4.14 -7.44 -22.29
C ASP A 318 -3.80 -7.08 -23.73
N TYR A 319 -2.57 -7.34 -24.16
CA TYR A 319 -2.06 -6.92 -25.47
C TYR A 319 -1.43 -8.08 -26.22
N ASN A 320 -1.96 -8.38 -27.41
CA ASN A 320 -1.39 -9.36 -28.31
C ASN A 320 -0.47 -8.65 -29.32
N GLU A 321 0.84 -8.81 -29.15
CA GLU A 321 1.82 -8.15 -30.03
C GLU A 321 1.76 -8.64 -31.48
N ALA A 322 1.29 -9.88 -31.72
CA ALA A 322 1.25 -10.46 -33.06
C ALA A 322 0.04 -9.95 -33.87
N THR A 323 -1.13 -9.77 -33.23
CA THR A 323 -2.34 -9.29 -33.92
C THR A 323 -2.54 -7.78 -33.79
N GLY A 324 -1.97 -7.16 -32.76
CA GLY A 324 -2.23 -5.77 -32.40
C GLY A 324 -3.49 -5.59 -31.54
N ASP A 325 -4.24 -6.66 -31.28
CA ASP A 325 -5.45 -6.60 -30.46
C ASP A 325 -5.12 -6.27 -29.01
N CYS A 326 -5.98 -5.45 -28.38
CA CYS A 326 -5.86 -5.15 -26.97
C CYS A 326 -7.20 -5.00 -26.27
N ALA A 327 -7.19 -5.23 -24.96
CA ALA A 327 -8.27 -4.90 -24.05
C ALA A 327 -7.71 -4.15 -22.84
N PHE A 328 -8.47 -3.18 -22.37
CA PHE A 328 -8.16 -2.27 -21.29
C PHE A 328 -8.96 -2.67 -20.06
N LEU A 329 -8.30 -2.87 -18.91
CA LEU A 329 -8.99 -3.15 -17.66
C LEU A 329 -9.44 -1.84 -17.03
N ILE A 330 -10.69 -1.47 -17.26
CA ILE A 330 -11.27 -0.20 -16.85
C ILE A 330 -11.88 -0.34 -15.46
N LEU A 331 -11.60 0.64 -14.60
CA LEU A 331 -12.29 0.92 -13.34
C LEU A 331 -13.04 2.24 -13.50
N ASP A 332 -14.36 2.15 -13.46
CA ASP A 332 -15.27 3.23 -13.82
C ASP A 332 -15.72 4.02 -12.57
N PRO A 333 -15.22 5.25 -12.33
CA PRO A 333 -15.53 6.01 -11.11
C PRO A 333 -17.00 6.47 -11.04
N HIS A 334 -17.80 6.29 -12.09
CA HIS A 334 -19.18 6.77 -12.14
C HIS A 334 -20.18 5.87 -11.42
N TYR A 335 -19.75 4.73 -10.85
CA TYR A 335 -20.63 3.87 -10.05
C TYR A 335 -21.20 4.64 -8.85
N THR A 336 -22.52 4.63 -8.69
CA THR A 336 -23.24 5.37 -7.63
C THR A 336 -23.84 4.47 -6.55
N GLY A 337 -23.73 3.15 -6.71
CA GLY A 337 -24.29 2.20 -5.76
C GLY A 337 -23.44 2.06 -4.49
N GLY A 338 -23.93 1.26 -3.53
CA GLY A 338 -23.15 0.92 -2.34
C GLY A 338 -22.02 -0.07 -2.62
N GLU A 339 -21.18 -0.31 -1.61
CA GLU A 339 -20.04 -1.23 -1.64
C GLU A 339 -20.48 -2.72 -1.81
N ASP A 340 -20.88 -3.09 -3.03
CA ASP A 340 -21.34 -4.44 -3.41
C ASP A 340 -20.55 -4.92 -4.63
N LEU A 341 -19.58 -5.79 -4.38
CA LEU A 341 -18.70 -6.34 -5.41
C LEU A 341 -19.47 -7.08 -6.51
N SER A 342 -20.55 -7.79 -6.15
CA SER A 342 -21.34 -8.56 -7.11
C SER A 342 -22.06 -7.63 -8.08
N ARG A 343 -22.62 -6.52 -7.59
CA ARG A 343 -23.23 -5.48 -8.44
C ARG A 343 -22.20 -4.74 -9.28
N ILE A 344 -21.02 -4.46 -8.74
CA ILE A 344 -19.91 -3.82 -9.46
C ILE A 344 -19.48 -4.69 -10.65
N HIS A 345 -19.28 -5.99 -10.43
CA HIS A 345 -18.94 -6.95 -11.48
C HIS A 345 -20.07 -7.13 -12.50
N ALA A 346 -21.30 -7.35 -12.03
CA ALA A 346 -22.46 -7.54 -12.90
C ALA A 346 -22.76 -6.31 -13.78
N GLY A 347 -22.53 -5.10 -13.25
CA GLY A 347 -22.70 -3.85 -13.99
C GLY A 347 -21.53 -3.47 -14.89
N THR A 348 -20.46 -4.28 -14.94
CA THR A 348 -19.23 -4.00 -15.71
C THR A 348 -18.51 -2.70 -15.32
N TRP A 349 -18.70 -2.24 -14.07
CA TRP A 349 -18.04 -1.04 -13.51
C TRP A 349 -16.55 -1.25 -13.29
N VAL A 350 -16.13 -2.50 -13.17
CA VAL A 350 -14.73 -2.91 -13.37
C VAL A 350 -14.73 -4.10 -14.32
N CYS A 351 -14.14 -3.94 -15.51
CA CYS A 351 -14.04 -5.03 -16.48
C CYS A 351 -13.02 -4.77 -17.58
N TRP A 352 -12.68 -5.81 -18.33
CA TRP A 352 -11.97 -5.68 -19.59
C TRP A 352 -12.88 -5.05 -20.65
N LYS A 353 -12.34 -4.06 -21.37
CA LYS A 353 -13.03 -3.34 -22.46
C LYS A 353 -12.12 -3.26 -23.68
N ARG A 354 -12.65 -3.59 -24.86
CA ARG A 354 -12.04 -3.32 -26.16
C ARG A 354 -12.43 -1.92 -26.64
N ILE A 355 -11.79 -1.45 -27.70
CA ILE A 355 -12.03 -0.09 -28.23
C ILE A 355 -13.49 0.17 -28.62
N SER A 356 -14.19 -0.86 -29.09
CA SER A 356 -15.59 -0.80 -29.51
C SER A 356 -16.60 -0.95 -28.37
N ASP A 357 -16.13 -1.23 -27.15
CA ASP A 357 -17.03 -1.51 -26.04
C ASP A 357 -17.59 -0.22 -25.43
N ARG A 358 -18.78 -0.35 -24.85
CA ARG A 358 -19.46 0.75 -24.17
C ARG A 358 -18.98 0.91 -22.73
N ALA A 359 -18.94 2.15 -22.25
CA ALA A 359 -18.74 2.45 -20.83
C ALA A 359 -19.92 1.92 -19.99
N ALA A 360 -19.69 1.60 -18.72
CA ALA A 360 -20.76 1.13 -17.83
C ALA A 360 -21.78 2.25 -17.56
N ALA A 361 -21.31 3.50 -17.46
CA ALA A 361 -22.15 4.69 -17.40
C ALA A 361 -22.94 4.99 -18.70
N GLY A 362 -22.72 4.21 -19.77
CA GLY A 362 -23.32 4.41 -21.09
C GLY A 362 -22.45 5.21 -22.05
N GLY A 363 -22.75 5.10 -23.35
CA GLY A 363 -21.95 5.72 -24.42
C GLY A 363 -20.71 4.90 -24.81
N GLU A 364 -19.94 5.44 -25.74
CA GLU A 364 -18.64 4.88 -26.15
C GLU A 364 -17.61 5.06 -25.04
N LEU A 365 -16.82 4.02 -24.73
CA LEU A 365 -15.72 4.15 -23.76
C LEU A 365 -14.67 5.16 -24.25
N PHE A 366 -14.23 4.97 -25.49
CA PHE A 366 -13.33 5.87 -26.20
C PHE A 366 -14.07 6.47 -27.39
N VAL A 367 -14.53 7.71 -27.22
CA VAL A 367 -15.18 8.47 -28.29
C VAL A 367 -14.21 8.65 -29.43
N ARG A 368 -14.61 8.18 -30.61
CA ARG A 368 -13.74 7.98 -31.77
C ARG A 368 -12.81 9.16 -32.07
N ASP A 369 -13.34 10.37 -32.11
CA ASP A 369 -12.63 11.59 -32.54
C ASP A 369 -12.26 12.53 -31.37
N ALA A 370 -12.39 12.05 -30.11
CA ALA A 370 -12.01 12.82 -28.94
C ALA A 370 -10.54 12.57 -28.57
N PHE A 371 -9.85 13.62 -28.10
CA PHE A 371 -8.51 13.49 -27.56
C PHE A 371 -8.55 12.90 -26.14
N TYR A 372 -7.47 12.19 -25.77
CA TYR A 372 -7.29 11.61 -24.44
C TYR A 372 -5.90 11.90 -23.89
N ASN A 373 -5.84 12.20 -22.60
CA ASN A 373 -4.60 12.25 -21.84
C ASN A 373 -4.61 11.15 -20.79
N LEU A 374 -3.58 10.29 -20.83
CA LEU A 374 -3.34 9.27 -19.83
C LEU A 374 -2.28 9.79 -18.88
N LEU A 375 -2.68 10.02 -17.63
CA LEU A 375 -1.78 10.33 -16.55
C LEU A 375 -1.19 9.04 -16.01
N CYS A 376 0.12 8.91 -16.13
CA CYS A 376 0.90 7.74 -15.72
C CYS A 376 1.80 8.12 -14.53
N PRO A 377 1.35 7.98 -13.27
CA PRO A 377 2.15 8.27 -12.09
C PRO A 377 3.41 7.41 -12.03
N GLN A 378 4.57 8.01 -11.74
CA GLN A 378 5.84 7.30 -11.65
C GLN A 378 6.10 6.87 -10.21
N ARG A 379 6.64 5.66 -10.02
CA ARG A 379 7.13 5.22 -8.71
C ARG A 379 8.35 6.05 -8.32
N PRO A 380 8.36 6.68 -7.14
CA PRO A 380 9.59 7.22 -6.58
C PRO A 380 10.56 6.07 -6.28
N ASN A 381 11.84 6.29 -6.52
CA ASN A 381 12.87 5.38 -6.04
C ASN A 381 12.93 5.46 -4.51
N ALA A 382 12.39 4.45 -3.82
CA ALA A 382 12.35 4.38 -2.37
C ALA A 382 12.71 2.98 -1.88
N ILE A 383 13.48 2.90 -0.78
CA ILE A 383 13.83 1.67 -0.05
C ILE A 383 13.36 1.77 1.40
#